data_AF-A0A0C2FJT4-F1
#
_entry.id   AF-A0A0C2FJT4-F1
#
_cell.length_a   1.000
_cell.length_b   1.000
_cell.length_c   1.000
_cell.angle_alpha   90.00
_cell.angle_beta   90.00
_cell.angle_gamma   90.00
#
_symmetry.space_group_name_H-M   'P 1'
#
loop_
_entity.id
_entity.type
_entity.pdbx_description
1 polymer ?
#
loop_
_entity_poly.entity_id
_entity_poly.type
_entity_poly.pdbx_seq_one_letter_code
_entity_poly.pdbx_strand_id
1 'polypeptide(L)'
;AATRTGQIKEVERICRESNCYDAERVKNFLKEAKLADQLPLIIVCDRHDMVHDLVLYLYRNQLQKYIEVFVQKVNAARLPIVVGGLLDVDCSEDAIKQLILNTRGKFDIDELVAEVEKRNRLKLLSHWLETRVQEGATDAATHNAMAKIYIDANNNPDRFLRENPYYDSRVVGKYCEKRDPHFAFLAYERGQCDAELIAVCNENSLFKNLARYLVRRRDYGLWEQVLNEDNQYRRQLIDQ
;
A
#
# COMPACT_ATOMS: atom_id res chain seq x y z
N ALA A 1 -25.04 -4.81 32.32
CA ALA A 1 -26.09 -4.01 32.97
C ALA A 1 -26.41 -2.74 32.16
N ALA A 2 -25.45 -1.85 31.93
CA ALA A 2 -25.63 -0.61 31.15
C ALA A 2 -26.20 -0.79 29.73
N THR A 3 -25.79 -1.86 29.04
CA THR A 3 -26.33 -2.26 27.72
C THR A 3 -27.79 -2.70 27.76
N ARG A 4 -28.24 -3.33 28.86
CA ARG A 4 -29.63 -3.75 29.06
C ARG A 4 -30.52 -2.63 29.59
N THR A 5 -29.94 -1.56 30.15
CA THR A 5 -30.65 -0.39 30.67
C THR A 5 -30.66 0.80 29.70
N GLY A 6 -30.16 0.64 28.47
CA GLY A 6 -30.19 1.68 27.44
C GLY A 6 -29.24 2.86 27.64
N GLN A 7 -28.29 2.77 28.59
CA GLN A 7 -27.32 3.83 28.87
C GLN A 7 -26.13 3.77 27.89
N ILE A 8 -26.37 4.08 26.62
CA ILE A 8 -25.41 3.97 25.52
C ILE A 8 -24.15 4.83 25.77
N LYS A 9 -24.30 6.02 26.36
CA LYS A 9 -23.18 6.93 26.68
C LYS A 9 -22.22 6.36 27.74
N GLU A 10 -22.73 5.63 28.72
CA GLU A 10 -21.90 5.03 29.75
C GLU A 10 -21.19 3.78 29.22
N VAL A 11 -21.83 3.04 28.31
CA VAL A 11 -21.18 1.94 27.58
C VAL A 11 -20.04 2.48 26.73
N GLU A 12 -20.23 3.60 26.02
CA GLU A 12 -19.18 4.27 25.25
C GLU A 12 -18.00 4.66 26.15
N ARG A 13 -18.29 5.30 27.30
CA ARG A 13 -17.27 5.71 28.28
C ARG A 13 -16.49 4.52 28.82
N ILE A 14 -17.16 3.45 29.22
CA ILE A 14 -16.50 2.23 29.74
C ILE A 14 -15.64 1.58 28.65
N CYS A 15 -16.12 1.51 27.41
CA CYS A 15 -15.35 0.96 26.30
C CYS A 15 -14.12 1.82 25.98
N ARG A 16 -14.22 3.15 26.15
CA ARG A 16 -13.14 4.11 25.91
C ARG A 16 -12.11 4.17 27.06
N GLU A 17 -12.54 4.08 28.31
CA GLU A 17 -11.72 4.38 29.50
C GLU A 17 -11.26 3.12 30.27
N SER A 18 -11.99 2.01 30.17
CA SER A 18 -11.65 0.80 30.92
C SER A 18 -10.72 -0.13 30.13
N ASN A 19 -9.79 -0.78 30.83
CA ASN A 19 -8.91 -1.85 30.33
C ASN A 19 -9.21 -3.20 31.00
N CYS A 20 -10.24 -3.26 31.86
CA CYS A 20 -10.45 -4.39 32.78
C CYS A 20 -11.36 -5.48 32.20
N TYR A 21 -11.66 -5.45 30.90
CA TYR A 21 -12.60 -6.36 30.26
C TYR A 21 -11.93 -7.19 29.16
N ASP A 22 -12.43 -8.40 28.98
CA ASP A 22 -12.05 -9.26 27.86
C ASP A 22 -12.65 -8.72 26.56
N ALA A 23 -11.78 -8.22 25.68
CA ALA A 23 -12.17 -7.54 24.45
C ALA A 23 -12.95 -8.45 23.50
N GLU A 24 -12.64 -9.74 23.43
CA GLU A 24 -13.34 -10.67 22.54
C GLU A 24 -14.75 -10.97 23.06
N ARG A 25 -14.88 -11.19 24.37
CA ARG A 25 -16.18 -11.40 25.00
C ARG A 25 -17.07 -10.17 24.87
N VAL A 26 -16.51 -8.97 25.08
CA VAL A 26 -17.25 -7.71 24.92
C VAL A 26 -17.63 -7.46 23.47
N LYS A 27 -16.73 -7.71 22.50
CA LYS A 27 -17.02 -7.67 21.05
C LYS A 27 -18.21 -8.58 20.72
N ASN A 28 -18.17 -9.84 21.13
CA ASN A 28 -19.24 -10.82 20.83
C ASN A 28 -20.57 -10.42 21.49
N PHE A 29 -20.52 -9.97 22.75
CA PHE A 29 -21.69 -9.46 23.45
C PHE A 29 -22.32 -8.25 22.75
N LEU A 30 -21.51 -7.30 22.28
CA LEU A 30 -21.98 -6.10 21.56
C LEU A 30 -22.55 -6.45 20.17
N LYS A 31 -21.97 -7.45 19.48
CA LYS A 31 -22.52 -8.01 18.24
C LYS A 31 -23.90 -8.64 18.48
N GLU A 32 -24.06 -9.43 19.54
CA GLU A 32 -25.34 -10.04 19.90
C GLU A 32 -26.39 -9.02 20.35
N ALA A 33 -25.97 -7.98 21.08
CA ALA A 33 -26.86 -6.95 21.61
C ALA A 33 -27.52 -6.08 20.51
N LYS A 34 -26.98 -6.08 19.27
CA LYS A 34 -27.51 -5.33 18.11
C LYS A 34 -27.94 -3.91 18.47
N LEU A 35 -27.04 -3.17 19.12
CA LEU A 35 -27.33 -1.81 19.57
C LEU A 35 -27.72 -0.89 18.40
N ALA A 36 -28.63 0.06 18.65
CA ALA A 36 -29.02 1.05 17.65
C ALA A 36 -27.83 1.94 17.21
N ASP A 37 -26.90 2.19 18.15
CA ASP A 37 -25.63 2.85 17.90
C ASP A 37 -24.48 1.84 18.00
N GLN A 38 -23.72 1.71 16.92
CA GLN A 38 -22.58 0.79 16.82
C GLN A 38 -21.27 1.43 17.29
N LEU A 39 -21.26 2.72 17.65
CA LEU A 39 -20.06 3.43 18.10
C LEU A 39 -19.31 2.73 19.26
N PRO A 40 -19.99 2.15 20.27
CA PRO A 40 -19.29 1.42 21.33
C PRO A 40 -18.54 0.19 20.80
N LEU A 41 -19.13 -0.57 19.86
CA LEU A 41 -18.47 -1.70 19.22
C LEU A 41 -17.26 -1.25 18.40
N ILE A 42 -17.41 -0.14 17.68
CA ILE A 42 -16.33 0.47 16.88
C ILE A 42 -15.14 0.83 17.77
N ILE A 43 -15.36 1.49 18.90
CA ILE A 43 -14.30 1.90 19.83
C ILE A 43 -13.57 0.68 20.40
N VAL A 44 -14.29 -0.36 20.82
CA VAL A 44 -13.65 -1.60 21.33
C VAL A 44 -12.78 -2.25 20.24
N CYS A 45 -13.31 -2.36 19.02
CA CYS A 45 -12.56 -2.98 17.93
C CYS A 45 -11.33 -2.17 17.50
N ASP A 46 -11.40 -0.83 17.49
CA ASP A 46 -10.24 0.03 17.18
C ASP A 46 -9.15 -0.04 18.25
N ARG A 47 -9.54 -0.07 19.53
CA ARG A 47 -8.59 -0.14 20.66
C ARG A 47 -7.84 -1.47 20.76
N HIS A 48 -8.43 -2.55 20.26
CA HIS A 48 -7.88 -3.91 20.36
C HIS A 48 -7.47 -4.48 18.99
N ASP A 49 -7.27 -3.63 17.98
CA ASP A 49 -6.83 -4.02 16.64
C ASP A 49 -7.74 -5.05 15.92
N MET A 50 -9.02 -5.15 16.32
CA MET A 50 -10.02 -6.05 15.73
C MET A 50 -10.86 -5.34 14.65
N VAL A 51 -10.25 -4.41 13.92
CA VAL A 51 -10.94 -3.57 12.92
C VAL A 51 -11.44 -4.41 11.74
N HIS A 52 -10.68 -5.43 11.32
CA HIS A 52 -11.10 -6.31 10.23
C HIS A 52 -12.42 -7.03 10.54
N ASP A 53 -12.50 -7.68 11.71
CA ASP A 53 -13.72 -8.35 12.19
C ASP A 53 -14.93 -7.41 12.33
N LEU A 54 -14.67 -6.14 12.68
CA LEU A 54 -15.70 -5.11 12.76
C LEU A 54 -16.28 -4.82 11.38
N VAL A 55 -15.42 -4.62 10.37
CA VAL A 55 -15.84 -4.34 8.99
C VAL A 55 -16.66 -5.49 8.42
N LEU A 56 -16.20 -6.73 8.60
CA LEU A 56 -16.95 -7.93 8.20
C LEU A 56 -18.35 -7.96 8.82
N TYR A 57 -18.44 -7.66 10.12
CA TYR A 57 -19.72 -7.64 10.84
C TYR A 57 -20.63 -6.50 10.39
N LEU A 58 -20.13 -5.28 10.28
CA LEU A 58 -20.92 -4.11 9.86
C LEU A 58 -21.43 -4.29 8.43
N TYR A 59 -20.61 -4.81 7.53
CA TYR A 59 -21.00 -5.05 6.16
C TYR A 59 -22.09 -6.13 6.04
N ARG A 60 -21.94 -7.28 6.72
CA ARG A 60 -22.95 -8.36 6.74
C ARG A 60 -24.31 -7.92 7.27
N ASN A 61 -24.34 -6.93 8.18
CA ASN A 61 -25.57 -6.38 8.73
C ASN A 61 -26.09 -5.14 7.97
N GLN A 62 -25.53 -4.82 6.79
CA GLN A 62 -25.91 -3.66 5.97
C GLN A 62 -25.69 -2.30 6.67
N LEU A 63 -24.72 -2.23 7.59
CA LEU A 63 -24.39 -1.06 8.40
C LEU A 63 -23.23 -0.24 7.80
N GLN A 64 -23.21 -0.08 6.48
CA GLN A 64 -22.11 0.59 5.74
C GLN A 64 -21.88 2.03 6.20
N LYS A 65 -22.94 2.77 6.55
CA LYS A 65 -22.82 4.15 7.09
C LYS A 65 -21.89 4.22 8.31
N TYR A 66 -21.86 3.17 9.13
CA TYR A 66 -21.05 3.15 10.35
C TYR A 66 -19.57 2.88 10.03
N ILE A 67 -19.27 2.22 8.91
CA ILE A 67 -17.91 2.05 8.40
C ILE A 67 -17.36 3.40 7.95
N GLU A 68 -18.16 4.19 7.21
CA GLU A 68 -17.80 5.56 6.83
C GLU A 68 -17.58 6.45 8.06
N VAL A 69 -18.50 6.42 9.02
CA VAL A 69 -18.38 7.18 10.28
C VAL A 69 -17.13 6.78 11.06
N PHE A 70 -16.79 5.49 11.09
CA PHE A 70 -15.58 5.01 11.77
C PHE A 70 -14.33 5.67 11.19
N VAL A 71 -14.13 5.58 9.88
CA VAL A 71 -12.94 6.14 9.23
C VAL A 71 -12.94 7.68 9.30
N GLN A 72 -14.08 8.33 9.11
CA GLN A 72 -14.14 9.79 9.06
C GLN A 72 -14.06 10.47 10.43
N LYS A 73 -14.69 9.88 11.47
CA LYS A 73 -14.86 10.54 12.78
C LYS A 73 -14.05 9.92 13.91
N VAL A 74 -13.71 8.63 13.82
CA VAL A 74 -13.03 7.93 14.92
C VAL A 74 -11.54 7.85 14.63
N ASN A 75 -11.15 7.16 13.56
CA ASN A 75 -9.75 6.92 13.26
C ASN A 75 -9.50 6.73 11.76
N ALA A 76 -9.09 7.80 11.08
CA ALA A 76 -8.78 7.76 9.66
C ALA A 76 -7.54 6.90 9.35
N ALA A 77 -6.61 6.74 10.29
CA ALA A 77 -5.41 5.92 10.10
C ALA A 77 -5.73 4.45 9.86
N ARG A 78 -6.94 3.98 10.22
CA ARG A 78 -7.39 2.61 9.98
C ARG A 78 -7.99 2.39 8.59
N LEU A 79 -8.05 3.43 7.74
CA LEU A 79 -8.56 3.30 6.37
C LEU A 79 -7.92 2.13 5.59
N PRO A 80 -6.59 1.89 5.62
CA PRO A 80 -5.98 0.77 4.91
C PRO A 80 -6.59 -0.59 5.26
N ILE A 81 -6.70 -0.87 6.56
CA ILE A 81 -7.26 -2.12 7.09
C ILE A 81 -8.75 -2.23 6.75
N VAL A 82 -9.48 -1.11 6.82
CA VAL A 82 -10.91 -1.06 6.47
C VAL A 82 -11.13 -1.36 5.00
N VAL A 83 -10.35 -0.74 4.11
CA VAL A 83 -10.39 -1.00 2.66
C VAL A 83 -10.06 -2.46 2.39
N GLY A 84 -9.04 -3.03 3.05
CA GLY A 84 -8.73 -4.45 2.97
C GLY A 84 -9.92 -5.33 3.36
N GLY A 85 -10.56 -5.04 4.49
CA GLY A 85 -11.76 -5.76 4.95
C GLY A 85 -12.96 -5.63 4.02
N LEU A 86 -13.15 -4.46 3.40
CA LEU A 86 -14.21 -4.25 2.39
C LEU A 86 -13.95 -5.03 1.10
N LEU A 87 -12.69 -5.14 0.68
CA LEU A 87 -12.31 -5.96 -0.46
C LEU A 87 -12.53 -7.46 -0.21
N ASP A 88 -12.33 -7.94 1.02
CA ASP A 88 -12.54 -9.34 1.38
C ASP A 88 -14.02 -9.76 1.42
N VAL A 89 -14.95 -8.80 1.44
CA VAL A 89 -16.41 -9.03 1.39
C VAL A 89 -17.02 -8.67 0.05
N ASP A 90 -16.20 -8.53 -0.99
CA ASP A 90 -16.62 -8.13 -2.34
C ASP A 90 -17.47 -6.86 -2.35
N CYS A 91 -17.09 -5.86 -1.54
CA CYS A 91 -17.73 -4.55 -1.57
C CYS A 91 -17.56 -3.90 -2.96
N SER A 92 -18.54 -3.10 -3.38
CA SER A 92 -18.47 -2.41 -4.67
C SER A 92 -17.27 -1.47 -4.72
N GLU A 93 -16.53 -1.50 -5.84
CA GLU A 93 -15.36 -0.65 -6.00
C GLU A 93 -15.71 0.84 -5.87
N ASP A 94 -16.89 1.25 -6.34
CA ASP A 94 -17.36 2.62 -6.23
C ASP A 94 -17.53 3.06 -4.77
N ALA A 95 -18.07 2.19 -3.90
CA ALA A 95 -18.18 2.49 -2.48
C ALA A 95 -16.81 2.66 -1.83
N ILE A 96 -15.84 1.81 -2.19
CA ILE A 96 -14.46 1.91 -1.68
C ILE A 96 -13.79 3.20 -2.18
N LYS A 97 -13.92 3.53 -3.47
CA LYS A 97 -13.40 4.78 -4.06
C LYS A 97 -13.99 6.00 -3.36
N GLN A 98 -15.30 6.02 -3.14
CA GLN A 98 -15.98 7.10 -2.41
C GLN A 98 -15.51 7.19 -0.96
N LEU A 99 -15.32 6.06 -0.27
CA LEU A 99 -14.80 6.04 1.10
C LEU A 99 -13.41 6.68 1.17
N ILE A 100 -12.51 6.31 0.26
CA ILE A 100 -11.14 6.87 0.19
C ILE A 100 -11.20 8.37 -0.10
N LEU A 101 -11.98 8.81 -1.09
CA LEU A 101 -12.14 10.22 -1.45
C LEU A 101 -12.72 11.07 -0.31
N ASN A 102 -13.70 10.53 0.41
CA ASN A 102 -14.36 11.23 1.52
C ASN A 102 -13.52 11.25 2.80
N THR A 103 -12.48 10.40 2.88
CA THR A 103 -11.58 10.36 4.03
C THR A 103 -10.58 11.51 3.95
N ARG A 104 -10.88 12.61 4.66
CA ARG A 104 -9.99 13.79 4.77
C ARG A 104 -8.89 13.65 5.84
N GLY A 105 -8.90 12.56 6.60
CA GLY A 105 -7.90 12.31 7.64
C GLY A 105 -6.58 11.82 7.06
N LYS A 106 -5.51 11.91 7.85
CA LYS A 106 -4.20 11.35 7.48
C LYS A 106 -4.22 9.84 7.66
N PHE A 107 -3.81 9.12 6.63
CA PHE A 107 -3.58 7.67 6.66
C PHE A 107 -2.32 7.35 5.83
N ASP A 108 -1.76 6.18 6.07
CA ASP A 108 -0.57 5.72 5.35
C ASP A 108 -0.96 5.16 3.97
N ILE A 109 -0.37 5.76 2.93
CA ILE A 109 -0.61 5.36 1.53
C ILE A 109 0.09 4.04 1.24
N ASP A 110 1.29 3.80 1.79
CA ASP A 110 2.01 2.55 1.55
C ASP A 110 1.26 1.37 2.18
N GLU A 111 0.66 1.56 3.36
CA GLU A 111 -0.19 0.54 3.99
C GLU A 111 -1.45 0.29 3.17
N LEU A 112 -2.13 1.34 2.68
CA LEU A 112 -3.31 1.21 1.82
C LEU A 112 -2.97 0.43 0.54
N VAL A 113 -1.86 0.80 -0.11
CA VAL A 113 -1.40 0.16 -1.34
C VAL A 113 -1.05 -1.30 -1.07
N ALA A 114 -0.37 -1.61 0.03
CA ALA A 114 -0.06 -2.98 0.42
C ALA A 114 -1.32 -3.84 0.64
N GLU A 115 -2.34 -3.31 1.32
CA GLU A 115 -3.61 -4.02 1.53
C GLU A 115 -4.36 -4.29 0.21
N VAL A 116 -4.35 -3.33 -0.71
CA VAL A 116 -4.97 -3.48 -2.04
C VAL A 116 -4.13 -4.39 -2.96
N GLU A 117 -2.81 -4.34 -2.85
CA GLU A 117 -1.83 -5.15 -3.60
C GLU A 117 -1.93 -6.63 -3.25
N LYS A 118 -2.02 -6.97 -1.95
CA LYS A 118 -2.21 -8.35 -1.48
C LYS A 118 -3.44 -9.03 -2.11
N ARG A 119 -4.44 -8.24 -2.49
CA ARG A 119 -5.71 -8.69 -3.07
C ARG A 119 -5.75 -8.56 -4.60
N ASN A 120 -4.64 -8.18 -5.23
CA ASN A 120 -4.53 -7.97 -6.68
C ASN A 120 -5.55 -6.96 -7.24
N ARG A 121 -5.89 -5.92 -6.47
CA ARG A 121 -6.88 -4.88 -6.85
C ARG A 121 -6.28 -3.49 -7.01
N LEU A 122 -4.96 -3.38 -7.24
CA LEU A 122 -4.24 -2.08 -7.30
C LEU A 122 -4.85 -1.06 -8.27
N LYS A 123 -5.43 -1.53 -9.39
CA LYS A 123 -6.11 -0.66 -10.36
C LYS A 123 -7.27 0.16 -9.77
N LEU A 124 -7.84 -0.25 -8.64
CA LEU A 124 -8.89 0.49 -7.95
C LEU A 124 -8.41 1.89 -7.50
N LEU A 125 -7.13 2.01 -7.15
CA LEU A 125 -6.54 3.25 -6.65
C LEU A 125 -6.09 4.21 -7.76
N SER A 126 -6.10 3.79 -9.04
CA SER A 126 -5.51 4.55 -10.14
C SER A 126 -6.04 5.97 -10.23
N HIS A 127 -7.36 6.14 -10.30
CA HIS A 127 -7.99 7.45 -10.44
C HIS A 127 -7.68 8.36 -9.25
N TRP A 128 -7.73 7.81 -8.03
CA TRP A 128 -7.44 8.56 -6.81
C TRP A 128 -5.98 9.04 -6.76
N LEU A 129 -5.04 8.18 -7.12
CA LEU A 129 -3.62 8.52 -7.17
C LEU A 129 -3.31 9.52 -8.29
N GLU A 130 -3.97 9.41 -9.45
CA GLU A 130 -3.83 10.37 -10.56
C GLU A 130 -4.31 11.76 -10.16
N THR A 131 -5.46 11.87 -9.48
CA THR A 131 -5.94 13.16 -8.94
C THR A 131 -4.93 13.75 -7.96
N ARG A 132 -4.35 12.94 -7.06
CA ARG A 132 -3.32 13.38 -6.11
C ARG A 132 -2.07 13.93 -6.83
N VAL A 133 -1.60 13.25 -7.88
CA VAL A 133 -0.46 13.72 -8.67
C VAL A 133 -0.80 15.01 -9.42
N GLN A 134 -2.02 15.15 -9.94
CA GLN A 134 -2.50 16.39 -10.58
C GLN A 134 -2.61 17.56 -9.60
N GLU A 135 -2.96 17.29 -8.34
CA GLU A 135 -2.95 18.26 -7.24
C GLU A 135 -1.51 18.66 -6.81
N GLY A 136 -0.48 18.05 -7.40
CA GLY A 136 0.92 18.36 -7.13
C GLY A 136 1.50 17.57 -5.96
N ALA A 137 0.92 16.43 -5.59
CA ALA A 137 1.55 15.52 -4.64
C ALA A 137 2.91 15.05 -5.17
N THR A 138 3.93 15.10 -4.30
CA THR A 138 5.32 14.69 -4.60
C THR A 138 5.79 13.57 -3.68
N ASP A 139 4.88 12.97 -2.92
CA ASP A 139 5.20 11.91 -1.98
C ASP A 139 5.55 10.59 -2.70
N ALA A 140 6.62 9.94 -2.23
CA ALA A 140 7.12 8.72 -2.86
C ALA A 140 6.09 7.59 -2.86
N ALA A 141 5.26 7.46 -1.82
CA ALA A 141 4.23 6.43 -1.71
C ALA A 141 3.22 6.50 -2.87
N THR A 142 2.68 7.69 -3.17
CA THR A 142 1.76 7.90 -4.29
C THR A 142 2.41 7.52 -5.62
N HIS A 143 3.65 7.97 -5.85
CA HIS A 143 4.36 7.71 -7.10
C HIS A 143 4.83 6.26 -7.25
N ASN A 144 5.22 5.61 -6.15
CA ASN A 144 5.52 4.18 -6.11
C ASN A 144 4.29 3.37 -6.53
N ALA A 145 3.14 3.65 -5.91
CA ALA A 145 1.88 2.97 -6.23
C ALA A 145 1.46 3.19 -7.69
N MET A 146 1.60 4.41 -8.20
CA MET A 146 1.36 4.72 -9.61
C MET A 146 2.29 3.95 -10.55
N ALA A 147 3.58 3.88 -10.22
CA ALA A 147 4.54 3.08 -10.99
C ALA A 147 4.08 1.63 -11.07
N LYS A 148 3.74 1.02 -9.92
CA LYS A 148 3.26 -0.36 -9.84
C LYS A 148 2.03 -0.59 -10.73
N ILE A 149 1.05 0.31 -10.66
CA ILE A 149 -0.18 0.25 -11.48
C ILE A 149 0.13 0.37 -12.97
N TYR A 150 0.99 1.30 -13.38
CA TYR A 150 1.30 1.52 -14.79
C TYR A 150 2.09 0.36 -15.39
N ILE A 151 2.97 -0.26 -14.59
CA ILE A 151 3.66 -1.51 -14.96
C ILE A 151 2.63 -2.64 -15.12
N ASP A 152 1.72 -2.83 -14.16
CA ASP A 152 0.66 -3.86 -14.23
C ASP A 152 -0.32 -3.68 -15.39
N ALA A 153 -0.63 -2.42 -15.70
CA ALA A 153 -1.55 -2.06 -16.77
C ALA A 153 -0.88 -2.01 -18.15
N ASN A 154 0.45 -2.15 -18.21
CA ASN A 154 1.27 -1.91 -19.40
C ASN A 154 0.95 -0.54 -20.05
N ASN A 155 0.74 0.49 -19.23
CA ASN A 155 0.39 1.83 -19.69
C ASN A 155 1.63 2.73 -19.73
N ASN A 156 2.38 2.66 -20.83
CA ASN A 156 3.61 3.44 -21.06
C ASN A 156 4.57 3.50 -19.84
N PRO A 157 4.90 2.35 -19.21
CA PRO A 157 5.72 2.31 -18.00
C PRO A 157 7.11 2.93 -18.20
N ASP A 158 7.74 2.75 -19.37
CA ASP A 158 9.03 3.37 -19.71
C ASP A 158 9.04 4.88 -19.50
N ARG A 159 8.00 5.55 -19.98
CA ARG A 159 7.88 7.00 -19.90
C ARG A 159 7.76 7.42 -18.44
N PHE A 160 6.90 6.74 -17.68
CA PHE A 160 6.72 7.02 -16.26
C PHE A 160 8.02 6.84 -15.47
N LEU A 161 8.72 5.71 -15.66
CA LEU A 161 9.96 5.41 -14.95
C LEU A 161 11.09 6.40 -15.29
N ARG A 162 11.11 6.94 -16.51
CA ARG A 162 12.14 7.94 -16.90
C ARG A 162 11.81 9.36 -16.48
N GLU A 163 10.56 9.78 -16.66
CA GLU A 163 10.16 11.18 -16.47
C GLU A 163 9.80 11.51 -15.02
N ASN A 164 9.32 10.53 -14.24
CA ASN A 164 8.85 10.79 -12.89
C ASN A 164 10.02 10.87 -11.88
N PRO A 165 10.23 12.00 -11.18
CA PRO A 165 11.36 12.16 -10.25
C PRO A 165 11.03 11.76 -8.80
N TYR A 166 9.78 11.41 -8.48
CA TYR A 166 9.31 11.34 -7.11
C TYR A 166 9.16 9.92 -6.56
N TYR A 167 9.12 8.89 -7.41
CA TYR A 167 9.10 7.50 -6.93
C TYR A 167 10.45 7.08 -6.34
N ASP A 168 10.43 6.12 -5.43
CA ASP A 168 11.62 5.44 -4.92
C ASP A 168 12.03 4.32 -5.89
N SER A 169 13.18 4.52 -6.52
CA SER A 169 13.78 3.59 -7.46
C SER A 169 14.07 2.21 -6.88
N ARG A 170 14.38 2.10 -5.58
CA ARG A 170 14.63 0.81 -4.94
C ARG A 170 13.36 -0.01 -4.80
N VAL A 171 12.28 0.63 -4.33
CA VAL A 171 10.98 -0.01 -4.14
C VAL A 171 10.40 -0.44 -5.48
N VAL A 172 10.38 0.46 -6.47
CA VAL A 172 9.83 0.18 -7.80
C VAL A 172 10.72 -0.80 -8.57
N GLY A 173 12.05 -0.66 -8.51
CA GLY A 173 12.98 -1.57 -9.17
C GLY A 173 12.83 -3.01 -8.68
N LYS A 174 12.78 -3.22 -7.36
CA LYS A 174 12.57 -4.54 -6.75
C LYS A 174 11.22 -5.16 -7.14
N TYR A 175 10.22 -4.31 -7.35
CA TYR A 175 8.92 -4.75 -7.84
C TYR A 175 8.99 -5.17 -9.32
N CYS A 176 9.74 -4.44 -10.15
CA CYS A 176 9.97 -4.75 -11.54
C CYS A 176 10.81 -6.02 -11.76
N GLU A 177 11.75 -6.36 -10.86
CA GLU A 177 12.62 -7.54 -10.99
C GLU A 177 11.86 -8.83 -11.27
N LYS A 178 10.69 -9.00 -10.64
CA LYS A 178 9.85 -10.20 -10.79
C LYS A 178 8.98 -10.19 -12.05
N ARG A 179 8.91 -9.06 -12.76
CA ARG A 179 7.94 -8.82 -13.84
C ARG A 179 8.65 -8.57 -15.16
N ASP A 180 9.50 -7.56 -15.18
CA ASP A 180 10.31 -7.19 -16.33
C ASP A 180 11.66 -6.62 -15.86
N PRO A 181 12.77 -7.35 -16.09
CA PRO A 181 14.12 -6.90 -15.79
C PRO A 181 14.51 -5.59 -16.48
N HIS A 182 13.91 -5.26 -17.62
CA HIS A 182 14.13 -3.99 -18.31
C HIS A 182 13.57 -2.82 -17.49
N PHE A 183 12.37 -2.93 -16.94
CA PHE A 183 11.79 -1.88 -16.09
C PHE A 183 12.56 -1.73 -14.78
N ALA A 184 13.09 -2.82 -14.23
CA ALA A 184 13.97 -2.77 -13.07
C ALA A 184 15.24 -1.97 -13.38
N PHE A 185 15.87 -2.23 -14.54
CA PHE A 185 17.01 -1.45 -15.02
C PHE A 185 16.68 0.05 -15.13
N LEU A 186 15.53 0.42 -15.71
CA LEU A 186 15.14 1.83 -15.84
C LEU A 186 14.95 2.52 -14.49
N ALA A 187 14.27 1.84 -13.55
CA ALA A 187 14.04 2.36 -12.21
C ALA A 187 15.37 2.60 -11.49
N TYR A 188 16.29 1.63 -11.53
CA TYR A 188 17.60 1.74 -10.89
C TYR A 188 18.54 2.73 -11.58
N GLU A 189 18.50 2.83 -12.92
CA GLU A 189 19.28 3.81 -13.70
C GLU A 189 18.92 5.23 -13.23
N ARG A 190 17.63 5.52 -13.08
CA ARG A 190 17.13 6.82 -12.61
C ARG A 190 17.51 7.12 -11.17
N GLY A 191 17.49 6.10 -10.30
CA GLY A 191 17.80 6.23 -8.87
C GLY A 191 19.29 6.13 -8.52
N GLN A 192 20.16 5.92 -9.51
CA GLN A 192 21.57 5.62 -9.29
C GLN A 192 21.80 4.47 -8.31
N CYS A 193 20.93 3.45 -8.37
CA CYS A 193 21.05 2.24 -7.55
C CYS A 193 21.99 1.25 -8.26
N ASP A 194 23.28 1.60 -8.30
CA ASP A 194 24.27 0.91 -9.15
C ASP A 194 24.40 -0.58 -8.80
N ALA A 195 24.41 -0.91 -7.50
CA ALA A 195 24.58 -2.28 -7.03
C ALA A 195 23.41 -3.18 -7.45
N GLU A 196 22.18 -2.71 -7.25
CA GLU A 196 20.96 -3.41 -7.63
C GLU A 196 20.83 -3.51 -9.17
N LEU A 197 21.21 -2.45 -9.91
CA LEU A 197 21.26 -2.46 -11.37
C LEU A 197 22.22 -3.52 -11.91
N ILE A 198 23.45 -3.57 -11.38
CA ILE A 198 24.46 -4.56 -11.77
C ILE A 198 23.94 -5.97 -11.50
N ALA A 199 23.34 -6.21 -10.33
CA ALA A 199 22.78 -7.50 -9.96
C ALA A 199 21.69 -7.94 -10.97
N VAL A 200 20.71 -7.08 -11.24
CA VAL A 200 19.64 -7.38 -12.22
C VAL A 200 20.20 -7.63 -13.60
N CYS A 201 21.17 -6.83 -14.05
CA CYS A 201 21.77 -7.02 -15.36
C CYS A 201 22.53 -8.35 -15.47
N ASN A 202 23.27 -8.73 -14.43
CA ASN A 202 24.02 -9.98 -14.40
C ASN A 202 23.10 -11.20 -14.37
N GLU A 203 22.06 -11.18 -13.53
CA GLU A 203 21.10 -12.29 -13.41
C GLU A 203 20.27 -12.49 -14.69
N ASN A 204 19.92 -11.40 -15.37
CA ASN A 204 19.03 -11.42 -16.54
C ASN A 204 19.77 -11.26 -17.87
N SER A 205 21.11 -11.39 -17.87
CA SER A 205 21.95 -11.28 -19.06
C SER A 205 21.80 -9.97 -19.86
N LEU A 206 21.51 -8.85 -19.19
CA LEU A 206 21.36 -7.52 -19.80
C LEU A 206 22.71 -6.79 -19.99
N PHE A 207 23.74 -7.51 -20.42
CA PHE A 207 25.12 -7.01 -20.47
C PHE A 207 25.29 -5.79 -21.40
N LYS A 208 24.55 -5.74 -22.51
CA LYS A 208 24.58 -4.59 -23.42
C LYS A 208 24.07 -3.30 -22.78
N ASN A 209 23.07 -3.41 -21.92
CA ASN A 209 22.54 -2.26 -21.17
C ASN A 209 23.49 -1.88 -20.04
N LEU A 210 24.05 -2.88 -19.35
CA LEU A 210 25.04 -2.68 -18.31
C LEU A 210 26.30 -1.96 -18.82
N ALA A 211 26.86 -2.39 -19.95
CA ALA A 211 28.02 -1.75 -20.57
C ALA A 211 27.75 -0.27 -20.89
N ARG A 212 26.60 0.02 -21.51
CA ARG A 212 26.17 1.40 -21.80
C ARG A 212 26.01 2.23 -20.53
N TYR A 213 25.47 1.64 -19.47
CA TYR A 213 25.30 2.30 -18.18
C TYR A 213 26.64 2.66 -17.54
N LEU A 214 27.58 1.70 -17.45
CA LEU A 214 28.91 1.92 -16.88
C LEU A 214 29.70 3.00 -17.63
N VAL A 215 29.62 3.01 -18.98
CA VAL A 215 30.24 4.06 -19.82
C VAL A 215 29.63 5.44 -19.57
N ARG A 216 28.31 5.51 -19.30
CA ARG A 216 27.65 6.77 -18.95
C ARG A 216 28.00 7.24 -17.54
N ARG A 217 28.05 6.34 -16.55
CA ARG A 217 28.38 6.65 -15.15
C ARG A 217 29.83 7.09 -14.96
N ARG A 218 30.76 6.50 -15.71
CA ARG A 218 32.21 6.81 -15.66
C ARG A 218 32.79 6.71 -14.24
N ASP A 219 32.25 5.82 -13.43
CA ASP A 219 32.67 5.63 -12.04
C ASP A 219 33.68 4.49 -11.93
N TYR A 220 34.90 4.82 -11.49
CA TYR A 220 36.00 3.87 -11.38
C TYR A 220 35.70 2.70 -10.44
N GLY A 221 34.98 2.92 -9.33
CA GLY A 221 34.65 1.86 -8.38
C GLY A 221 33.68 0.83 -8.96
N LEU A 222 32.73 1.28 -9.79
CA LEU A 222 31.82 0.36 -10.50
C LEU A 222 32.57 -0.47 -11.55
N TRP A 223 33.51 0.15 -12.28
CA TRP A 223 34.35 -0.58 -13.23
C TRP A 223 35.21 -1.64 -12.53
N GLU A 224 35.81 -1.31 -11.39
CA GLU A 224 36.60 -2.26 -10.59
C GLU A 224 35.74 -3.44 -10.10
N GLN A 225 34.54 -3.16 -9.59
CA GLN A 225 33.61 -4.20 -9.14
C GLN A 225 33.23 -5.16 -10.26
N VAL A 226 32.85 -4.64 -11.43
CA VAL A 226 32.29 -5.47 -12.50
C VAL A 226 33.39 -6.15 -13.33
N LEU A 227 34.59 -5.56 -13.41
CA LEU A 227 35.75 -6.16 -14.08
C LEU A 227 36.64 -7.01 -13.16
N ASN A 228 36.24 -7.21 -11.90
CA ASN A 228 36.95 -8.08 -10.97
C ASN A 228 37.14 -9.49 -11.57
N GLU A 229 38.31 -10.08 -11.38
CA GLU A 229 38.67 -11.37 -11.97
C GLU A 229 37.83 -12.53 -11.42
N ASP A 230 37.35 -12.40 -10.19
CA ASP A 230 36.45 -13.35 -9.54
C ASP A 230 35.00 -13.24 -10.04
N ASN A 231 34.68 -12.20 -10.81
CA ASN A 231 33.33 -12.01 -11.34
C ASN A 231 33.07 -12.94 -12.54
N GLN A 232 32.20 -13.93 -12.33
CA GLN A 232 31.78 -14.90 -13.36
C GLN A 232 31.18 -14.25 -14.62
N TYR A 233 30.63 -13.04 -14.51
CA TYR A 233 30.00 -12.32 -15.62
C TYR A 233 30.96 -11.39 -16.38
N ARG A 234 32.21 -11.24 -15.93
CA ARG A 234 33.22 -10.32 -16.49
C ARG A 234 33.37 -10.48 -18.01
N ARG A 235 33.54 -11.71 -18.48
CA ARG A 235 33.78 -11.99 -19.91
C ARG A 235 32.60 -11.58 -20.78
N GLN A 236 31.39 -11.92 -20.36
CA GLN A 236 30.17 -11.60 -21.10
C GLN A 236 29.94 -10.09 -21.19
N LEU A 237 30.36 -9.33 -20.18
CA LEU A 237 30.31 -7.88 -20.22
C LEU A 237 31.36 -7.26 -21.14
N ILE A 238 32.61 -7.75 -21.10
CA ILE A 238 33.70 -7.26 -21.97
C ILE A 238 33.39 -7.50 -23.45
N ASP A 239 32.67 -8.59 -23.76
CA ASP A 239 32.31 -8.96 -25.12
C ASP A 239 31.20 -8.06 -25.74
N GLN A 240 30.59 -7.13 -24.98
CA GLN A 240 29.53 -6.20 -25.45
C GLN A 240 30.06 -4.82 -25.86
#